data_AF-A0A1J5P194-F1
#
_entry.id   AF-A0A1J5P194-F1
#
_cell.length_a   1.000
_cell.length_b   1.000
_cell.length_c   1.000
_cell.angle_alpha   90.00
_cell.angle_beta   90.00
_cell.angle_gamma   90.00
#
_symmetry.space_group_name_H-M   'P 1'
#
loop_
_entity.id
_entity.type
_entity.pdbx_description
1 polymer ?
#
loop_
_entity_poly.entity_id
_entity_poly.type
_entity_poly.pdbx_seq_one_letter_code
_entity_poly.pdbx_strand_id
1 'polypeptide(L)'
;MNNTFDLYSQLNFVVPGMFGSREFFKRTYADPIDSDRDPVKIKLLQKLTAPFILRRTKEQVAPDLPEKTELVLWCDMGMQQRDQYDDVLGQIRSSIFLEIARDGFERSKLSIIPGIMKLRQVCNSPLLLPDQDVFCED
;
A
#
# COMPACT_ATOMS: atom_id res chain seq x y z
N MET A 1 4.09 -6.23 -3.77
CA MET A 1 4.98 -7.19 -3.10
C MET A 1 4.72 -7.02 -1.62
N ASN A 2 3.64 -7.63 -1.11
CA ASN A 2 3.00 -7.19 0.13
C ASN A 2 2.78 -8.34 1.13
N ASN A 3 3.22 -9.56 0.82
CA ASN A 3 3.12 -10.69 1.74
C ASN A 3 4.31 -11.65 1.58
N THR A 4 4.48 -12.53 2.56
CA THR A 4 5.55 -13.55 2.55
C THR A 4 5.40 -14.53 1.40
N PHE A 5 4.18 -14.73 0.88
CA PHE A 5 3.92 -15.63 -0.23
C PHE A 5 4.52 -15.16 -1.57
N ASP A 6 4.74 -13.86 -1.75
CA ASP A 6 5.42 -13.32 -2.93
C ASP A 6 6.86 -13.87 -3.05
N LEU A 7 7.53 -14.12 -1.92
CA LEU A 7 8.86 -14.73 -1.88
C LEU A 7 8.83 -16.18 -2.40
N TYR A 8 7.82 -16.95 -2.02
CA TYR A 8 7.63 -18.31 -2.52
C TYR A 8 7.49 -18.33 -4.04
N SER A 9 6.63 -17.47 -4.60
CA SER A 9 6.43 -17.40 -6.06
C SER A 9 7.73 -17.12 -6.82
N GLN A 10 8.55 -16.17 -6.33
CA GLN A 10 9.81 -15.81 -6.98
C GLN A 10 10.85 -16.93 -6.87
N LEU A 11 11.08 -17.45 -5.67
CA LEU A 11 12.15 -18.41 -5.43
C LEU A 11 11.79 -19.84 -5.83
N ASN A 12 10.51 -20.24 -5.80
CA ASN A 12 10.10 -21.55 -6.32
C ASN A 12 10.23 -21.62 -7.85
N PHE A 13 10.20 -20.48 -8.55
CA PHE A 13 10.51 -20.43 -9.98
C PHE A 13 12.01 -20.66 -10.24
N VAL A 14 12.88 -19.97 -9.50
CA VAL A 14 14.35 -20.05 -9.69
C VAL A 14 14.93 -21.35 -9.14
N VAL A 15 14.43 -21.82 -8.00
CA VAL A 15 14.89 -23.03 -7.31
C VAL A 15 13.68 -23.89 -6.91
N PRO A 16 13.11 -24.67 -7.86
CA PRO A 16 11.96 -25.51 -7.60
C PRO A 16 12.22 -26.53 -6.49
N GLY A 17 11.21 -26.75 -5.65
CA GLY A 17 11.23 -27.81 -4.62
C GLY A 17 11.88 -27.45 -3.29
N MET A 18 12.56 -26.30 -3.18
CA MET A 18 13.20 -25.84 -1.93
C MET A 18 12.21 -25.71 -0.77
N PHE A 19 11.01 -25.21 -1.05
CA PHE A 19 9.99 -24.91 -0.03
C PHE A 19 8.95 -26.02 0.15
N GLY A 20 9.12 -27.15 -0.54
CA GLY A 20 8.08 -28.19 -0.57
C GLY A 20 6.82 -27.71 -1.28
N SER A 21 5.65 -28.14 -0.79
CA SER A 21 4.37 -27.74 -1.39
C SER A 21 3.98 -26.31 -1.01
N ARG A 22 3.10 -25.74 -1.83
CA ARG A 22 2.52 -24.41 -1.59
C ARG A 22 1.83 -24.32 -0.22
N GLU A 23 1.09 -25.35 0.15
CA GLU A 23 0.35 -25.44 1.41
C GLU A 23 1.29 -25.54 2.60
N PHE A 24 2.38 -26.31 2.46
CA PHE A 24 3.41 -26.40 3.48
C PHE A 24 4.04 -25.02 3.71
N PHE A 25 4.50 -24.34 2.66
CA PHE A 25 5.10 -23.02 2.80
C PHE A 25 4.13 -22.03 3.45
N LYS A 26 2.87 -22.03 3.00
CA LYS A 26 1.85 -21.13 3.55
C LYS A 26 1.67 -21.34 5.06
N ARG A 27 1.40 -22.57 5.49
CA ARG A 27 1.17 -22.88 6.92
C ARG A 27 2.41 -22.70 7.78
N THR A 28 3.58 -23.04 7.27
CA THR A 28 4.83 -23.07 8.06
C THR A 28 5.51 -21.71 8.14
N TYR A 29 5.38 -20.88 7.09
CA TYR A 29 6.05 -19.58 6.98
C TYR A 29 5.08 -18.43 6.76
N ALA A 30 4.26 -18.45 5.70
CA ALA A 30 3.49 -17.27 5.33
C ALA A 30 2.46 -16.86 6.40
N ASP A 31 1.60 -17.77 6.85
CA ASP A 31 0.55 -17.44 7.82
C ASP A 31 1.12 -16.98 9.18
N PRO A 32 2.13 -17.65 9.79
CA PRO A 32 2.74 -17.18 11.04
C PRO A 32 3.51 -15.86 10.90
N ILE A 33 4.13 -15.59 9.74
CA ILE A 33 4.90 -14.36 9.52
C ILE A 33 3.97 -13.19 9.24
N ASP A 34 2.98 -13.37 8.37
CA ASP A 34 2.10 -12.28 7.94
C ASP A 34 1.05 -11.94 9.01
N SER A 35 0.58 -12.93 9.79
CA SER A 35 -0.44 -12.74 10.83
C SER A 35 0.18 -12.38 12.19
N ASP A 36 1.09 -13.22 12.68
CA ASP A 36 1.60 -13.15 14.05
C ASP A 36 2.97 -12.47 14.16
N ARG A 37 3.59 -12.15 13.01
CA ARG A 37 4.95 -11.62 12.92
C ARG A 37 5.98 -12.48 13.65
N ASP A 38 5.82 -13.80 13.58
CA ASP A 38 6.65 -14.76 14.31
C ASP A 38 8.16 -14.59 13.97
N PRO A 39 8.98 -14.12 14.93
CA PRO A 39 10.39 -13.82 14.68
C PRO A 39 11.23 -15.07 14.41
N VAL A 40 10.81 -16.24 14.91
CA VAL A 40 11.51 -17.52 14.68
C VAL A 40 11.33 -17.94 13.23
N LYS A 41 10.10 -17.86 12.71
CA LYS A 41 9.81 -18.19 11.31
C LYS A 41 10.48 -17.22 10.35
N ILE A 42 10.50 -15.93 10.67
CA ILE A 42 11.22 -14.92 9.90
C ILE A 42 12.70 -15.28 9.79
N LYS A 43 13.38 -15.55 10.92
CA LYS A 43 14.81 -15.89 10.93
C LYS A 43 15.10 -17.18 10.18
N LEU A 44 14.24 -18.19 10.33
CA LEU A 44 14.40 -19.46 9.63
C LEU A 44 14.30 -19.27 8.10
N LEU A 45 13.30 -18.53 7.65
CA LEU A 45 13.10 -18.23 6.23
C LEU A 45 14.24 -17.38 5.66
N GLN A 46 14.73 -16.39 6.40
CA GLN A 46 15.90 -15.60 6.02
C GLN A 46 17.14 -16.47 5.87
N LYS A 47 17.39 -17.39 6.81
CA LYS A 47 18.54 -18.31 6.73
C LYS A 47 18.44 -19.26 5.54
N LEU A 48 17.23 -19.77 5.26
CA LEU A 48 16.98 -20.66 4.13
C LEU A 48 17.20 -19.97 2.77
N THR A 49 16.81 -18.69 2.66
CA THR A 49 16.87 -17.93 1.41
C THR A 49 18.17 -17.16 1.19
N ALA A 50 18.94 -16.91 2.25
CA ALA A 50 20.21 -16.16 2.21
C ALA A 50 21.20 -16.61 1.12
N PRO A 51 21.39 -17.92 0.83
CA PRO A 51 22.34 -18.35 -0.21
C PRO A 51 21.95 -17.91 -1.64
N PHE A 52 20.69 -17.56 -1.86
CA PHE A 52 20.13 -17.25 -3.18
C PHE A 52 19.84 -15.76 -3.38
N ILE A 53 19.98 -14.95 -2.31
CA ILE A 53 19.67 -13.53 -2.34
C ILE A 53 20.92 -12.74 -1.96
N LEU A 54 21.51 -12.05 -2.93
CA LEU A 54 22.53 -11.04 -2.67
C LEU A 54 21.87 -9.66 -2.56
N ARG A 55 21.74 -9.15 -1.33
CA ARG A 55 21.26 -7.79 -1.06
C ARG A 55 22.42 -6.90 -0.63
N ARG A 56 22.66 -5.83 -1.38
CA ARG A 56 23.60 -4.75 -1.01
C ARG A 56 22.84 -3.45 -0.81
N THR A 57 23.25 -2.65 0.17
CA THR A 57 22.68 -1.32 0.42
C THR A 57 23.57 -0.22 -0.16
N LYS A 58 23.04 0.98 -0.37
CA LYS A 58 23.83 2.08 -0.96
C LYS A 58 24.96 2.52 -0.04
N GLU A 59 24.79 2.41 1.28
CA GLU A 59 25.83 2.64 2.28
C GLU A 59 27.01 1.66 2.11
N GLN A 60 26.75 0.43 1.64
CA GLN A 60 27.81 -0.58 1.43
C GLN A 60 28.58 -0.39 0.12
N VAL A 61 28.00 0.28 -0.89
CA VAL A 61 28.56 0.29 -2.26
C VAL A 61 28.91 1.69 -2.76
N ALA A 62 28.45 2.75 -2.11
CA ALA A 62 28.65 4.12 -2.54
C ALA A 62 28.88 5.02 -1.30
N PRO A 63 30.03 4.88 -0.62
CA PRO A 63 30.35 5.65 0.59
C PRO A 63 30.54 7.15 0.32
N ASP A 64 30.79 7.53 -0.94
CA ASP A 64 30.99 8.92 -1.35
C ASP A 64 29.67 9.70 -1.51
N LEU A 65 28.52 9.04 -1.39
CA LEU A 65 27.22 9.72 -1.44
C LEU A 65 26.96 10.44 -0.11
N PRO A 66 26.53 11.71 -0.14
CA PRO A 66 26.07 12.39 1.07
C PRO A 66 24.81 11.72 1.61
N GLU A 67 24.51 11.98 2.89
CA GLU A 67 23.28 11.48 3.51
C GLU A 67 22.04 11.98 2.77
N LYS A 68 21.03 11.09 2.64
CA LYS A 68 19.75 11.46 2.05
C LYS A 68 19.07 12.51 2.93
N THR A 69 18.79 13.68 2.38
CA THR A 69 17.95 14.68 3.04
C THR A 69 16.51 14.54 2.55
N GLU A 70 15.55 14.45 3.48
CA GLU A 70 14.12 14.48 3.19
C GLU A 70 13.52 15.73 3.79
N LEU A 71 12.77 16.49 2.98
CA LEU A 71 12.04 17.67 3.43
C LEU A 71 10.55 17.45 3.14
N VAL A 72 9.72 17.55 4.17
CA VAL A 72 8.26 17.52 4.02
C VAL A 72 7.79 18.96 3.84
N LEU A 73 7.36 19.29 2.62
CA LEU A 73 6.75 20.58 2.29
C LEU A 73 5.23 20.47 2.48
N TRP A 74 4.73 21.12 3.53
CA TRP A 74 3.28 21.22 3.76
C TRP A 74 2.71 22.26 2.80
N CYS A 75 1.72 21.85 2.02
CA CYS A 75 1.02 22.72 1.06
C CYS A 75 -0.42 22.89 1.54
N ASP A 76 -0.90 24.13 1.52
CA ASP A 76 -2.30 24.43 1.75
C ASP A 76 -3.09 24.36 0.45
N MET A 77 -4.37 24.03 0.55
CA MET A 77 -5.28 24.10 -0.60
C MET A 77 -5.73 25.55 -0.80
N GLY A 78 -5.81 25.98 -2.06
CA GLY A 78 -6.51 27.23 -2.40
C GLY A 78 -8.00 27.14 -2.06
N MET A 79 -8.67 28.29 -1.98
CA MET A 79 -10.10 28.37 -1.59
C MET A 79 -10.99 27.47 -2.48
N GLN A 80 -10.87 27.58 -3.81
CA GLN A 80 -11.67 26.78 -4.75
C GLN A 80 -11.42 25.27 -4.61
N GLN A 81 -10.15 24.87 -4.47
CA GLN A 81 -9.77 23.47 -4.27
C GLN A 81 -10.30 22.94 -2.93
N ARG A 82 -10.32 23.78 -1.89
CA ARG A 82 -10.85 23.43 -0.58
C ARG A 82 -12.36 23.24 -0.62
N ASP A 83 -13.08 24.12 -1.30
CA ASP A 83 -14.53 24.00 -1.46
C ASP A 83 -14.90 22.68 -2.18
N GLN A 84 -14.22 22.38 -3.29
CA GLN A 84 -14.40 21.12 -4.01
C GLN A 84 -14.02 19.89 -3.15
N TYR A 85 -12.95 19.99 -2.35
CA TYR A 85 -12.56 18.92 -1.44
C TYR A 85 -13.66 18.64 -0.41
N ASP A 86 -14.22 19.68 0.19
CA ASP A 86 -15.25 19.57 1.21
C ASP A 86 -16.58 19.04 0.62
N ASP A 87 -16.92 19.42 -0.61
CA ASP A 87 -18.06 18.88 -1.36
C ASP A 87 -17.89 17.37 -1.63
N VAL A 88 -16.74 16.96 -2.17
CA VAL A 88 -16.41 15.55 -2.42
C VAL A 88 -16.41 14.75 -1.12
N LEU A 89 -15.88 15.33 -0.04
CA LEU A 89 -15.91 14.72 1.30
C LEU A 89 -17.34 14.52 1.81
N GLY A 90 -18.22 15.49 1.61
CA GLY A 90 -19.63 15.41 1.97
C GLY A 90 -20.37 14.30 1.23
N GLN A 91 -20.14 14.20 -0.09
CA GLN A 91 -20.70 13.14 -0.93
C GLN A 91 -20.26 11.75 -0.48
N ILE A 92 -18.95 11.56 -0.26
CA ILE A 92 -18.36 10.29 0.18
C ILE A 92 -18.89 9.89 1.56
N ARG A 93 -18.98 10.83 2.51
CA ARG A 93 -19.52 10.54 3.85
C ARG A 93 -20.95 10.03 3.75
N SER A 94 -21.78 10.73 2.98
CA SER A 94 -23.20 10.39 2.81
C SER A 94 -23.38 9.01 2.16
N SER A 95 -22.60 8.70 1.11
CA SER A 95 -22.65 7.39 0.45
C SER A 95 -22.19 6.26 1.38
N ILE A 96 -21.10 6.47 2.15
CA ILE A 96 -20.60 5.48 3.11
C ILE A 96 -21.64 5.17 4.20
N PHE A 97 -22.31 6.19 4.76
CA PHE A 97 -23.36 5.96 5.77
C PHE A 97 -24.53 5.15 5.23
N LEU A 98 -24.97 5.41 4.00
CA LEU A 98 -26.03 4.65 3.33
C LEU A 98 -25.63 3.20 3.09
N GLU A 99 -24.40 2.96 2.63
CA GLU A 99 -23.89 1.61 2.37
C GLU A 99 -23.67 0.79 3.65
N ILE A 100 -23.16 1.42 4.72
CA ILE A 100 -23.05 0.76 6.03
C ILE A 100 -24.43 0.36 6.55
N ALA A 101 -25.42 1.25 6.42
CA ALA A 101 -26.78 0.96 6.86
C ALA A 101 -27.44 -0.18 6.06
N ARG A 102 -27.09 -0.33 4.77
CA ARG A 102 -27.66 -1.35 3.88
C ARG A 102 -26.96 -2.70 3.99
N ASP A 103 -25.63 -2.73 3.89
CA ASP A 103 -24.84 -3.94 3.65
C ASP A 103 -23.89 -4.28 4.82
N GLY A 104 -23.89 -3.45 5.86
CA GLY A 104 -23.02 -3.61 7.02
C GLY A 104 -21.60 -3.09 6.80
N PHE A 105 -20.86 -2.93 7.91
CA PHE A 105 -19.52 -2.33 7.89
C PHE A 105 -18.48 -3.15 7.10
N GLU A 106 -18.52 -4.48 7.20
CA GLU A 106 -17.50 -5.32 6.55
C GLU A 106 -17.58 -5.29 5.01
N ARG A 107 -18.78 -5.17 4.43
CA ARG A 107 -18.95 -5.06 2.97
C ARG A 107 -18.67 -3.66 2.44
N SER A 108 -18.98 -2.63 3.22
CA SER A 108 -18.75 -1.23 2.85
C SER A 108 -17.27 -0.81 2.88
N LYS A 109 -16.39 -1.55 3.57
CA LYS A 109 -14.92 -1.29 3.57
C LYS A 109 -14.31 -1.16 2.18
N LEU A 110 -14.75 -1.99 1.23
CA LEU A 110 -14.24 -1.96 -0.14
C LEU A 110 -14.69 -0.70 -0.91
N SER A 111 -15.89 -0.20 -0.62
CA SER A 111 -16.45 1.01 -1.23
C SER A 111 -15.81 2.31 -0.73
N ILE A 112 -15.16 2.28 0.45
CA ILE A 112 -14.45 3.45 1.01
C ILE A 112 -13.22 3.80 0.18
N ILE A 113 -12.53 2.80 -0.40
CA ILE A 113 -11.27 3.00 -1.12
C ILE A 113 -11.42 3.96 -2.32
N PRO A 114 -12.44 3.81 -3.20
CA PRO A 114 -12.73 4.79 -4.24
C PRO A 114 -12.95 6.22 -3.70
N GLY A 115 -13.61 6.36 -2.54
CA GLY A 115 -13.80 7.67 -1.90
C GLY A 115 -12.47 8.32 -1.49
N ILE A 116 -11.62 7.57 -0.78
CA ILE A 116 -10.28 8.06 -0.41
C ILE A 116 -9.45 8.39 -1.65
N MET A 117 -9.56 7.60 -2.72
CA MET A 117 -8.87 7.86 -3.98
C MET A 117 -9.31 9.19 -4.60
N LYS A 118 -10.62 9.50 -4.62
CA LYS A 118 -11.15 10.78 -5.10
C LYS A 118 -10.64 11.96 -4.28
N LEU A 119 -10.61 11.87 -2.95
CA LEU A 119 -10.05 12.92 -2.09
C LEU A 119 -8.56 13.15 -2.40
N ARG A 120 -7.79 12.07 -2.61
CA ARG A 120 -6.38 12.18 -3.02
C ARG A 120 -6.22 12.81 -4.41
N GLN A 121 -7.15 12.57 -5.34
CA GLN A 121 -7.16 13.23 -6.64
C GLN A 121 -7.35 14.75 -6.47
N VAL A 122 -8.33 15.19 -5.66
CA VAL A 122 -8.53 16.63 -5.37
C VAL A 122 -7.30 17.27 -4.75
N CYS A 123 -6.66 16.61 -3.77
CA CYS A 123 -5.41 17.11 -3.17
C CYS A 123 -4.28 17.31 -4.20
N ASN A 124 -4.21 16.46 -5.23
CA ASN A 124 -3.20 16.58 -6.28
C ASN A 124 -3.57 17.67 -7.30
N SER A 125 -4.80 17.62 -7.83
CA SER A 125 -5.36 18.62 -8.74
C SER A 125 -6.85 18.35 -8.96
N PRO A 126 -7.73 19.36 -8.84
CA PRO A 126 -9.15 19.25 -9.19
C PRO A 126 -9.46 18.69 -10.57
N LEU A 127 -8.58 18.95 -11.55
CA LEU A 127 -8.72 18.54 -12.95
C LEU A 127 -8.69 17.02 -13.16
N LEU A 128 -8.26 16.27 -12.14
CA LEU A 128 -8.21 14.81 -12.19
C LEU A 128 -9.58 14.16 -11.93
N LEU A 129 -10.58 14.94 -11.53
CA LEU A 129 -11.95 14.47 -11.41
C LEU A 129 -12.64 14.51 -12.80
N PRO A 130 -13.28 13.40 -13.24
CA PRO A 130 -13.97 13.36 -14.51
C PRO A 130 -15.23 14.27 -14.52
N ASP A 131 -15.21 15.27 -15.41
CA ASP A 131 -16.30 16.17 -15.86
C ASP A 131 -17.59 16.19 -15.02
N GLN A 132 -17.50 16.91 -13.90
CA GLN A 132 -18.52 17.82 -13.36
C GLN A 132 -17.82 18.63 -12.27
N ASP A 133 -17.84 19.96 -12.38
CA ASP A 133 -17.36 20.93 -11.38
C ASP A 133 -15.90 21.40 -11.48
N VAL A 134 -15.35 21.57 -12.70
CA VAL A 134 -14.09 22.31 -12.89
C VAL A 134 -14.38 23.80 -13.10
N PHE A 135 -14.21 24.59 -12.04
CA PHE A 135 -13.87 26.01 -12.17
C PHE A 135 -12.41 26.16 -11.73
N CYS A 136 -11.53 26.51 -12.65
CA CYS A 136 -10.22 27.05 -12.36
C CYS A 136 -10.17 28.42 -13.03
N GLU A 137 -9.97 29.47 -12.26
CA GLU A 137 -9.29 30.68 -12.73
C GLU A 137 -7.99 30.83 -11.94
N ASP A 138 -6.98 31.35 -12.64
CA ASP A 138 -5.54 31.36 -12.32
C ASP A 138 -5.15 31.80 -10.91
#